data_AF-A0A223KUU3-F1
#
_entry.id   AF-A0A223KUU3-F1
#
_cell.length_a   1.000
_cell.length_b   1.000
_cell.length_c   1.000
_cell.angle_alpha   90.00
_cell.angle_beta   90.00
_cell.angle_gamma   90.00
#
_symmetry.space_group_name_H-M   'P 1'
#
loop_
_entity.id
_entity.type
_entity.pdbx_description
1 polymer ?
#
loop_
_entity_poly.entity_id
_entity_poly.type
_entity_poly.pdbx_seq_one_letter_code
_entity_poly.pdbx_strand_id
1 'polypeptide(L)'
;MLTNVYDFVKQTLTKMDAVEAHKYQDAGKGRVVELTQMDALENRVDSAVAKYRKRCEEIKTSDHPQYKVEGAQEFFTKEAQAELEKEVADIQAQYETFANGMRDAAMNDIANRVRLINDIDRKMASDIISNAVTSIKFGGGTSEIDSLIELVPHMNEGRKLALLQEVGKLTEAVKGRHDEKALTNQIRGLYRALNDVRSGEYFAMNVAKALPTGVDGAYRRLRITHPSYKFYPNNMYNKGSI
;
A
#
# COMPACT_ATOMS: atom_id res chain seq x y z
N MET A 1 12.10 -6.25 -16.09
CA MET A 1 10.62 -6.18 -15.96
C MET A 1 10.34 -5.46 -14.66
N LEU A 2 9.47 -4.45 -14.65
CA LEU A 2 9.18 -3.71 -13.41
C LEU A 2 8.21 -4.51 -12.54
N THR A 3 8.46 -4.50 -11.24
CA THR A 3 7.69 -5.22 -10.23
C THR A 3 7.13 -4.22 -9.22
N ASN A 4 5.88 -4.42 -8.79
CA ASN A 4 5.27 -3.61 -7.75
C ASN A 4 5.80 -4.06 -6.38
N VAL A 5 6.35 -3.11 -5.61
CA VAL A 5 6.88 -3.32 -4.26
C VAL A 5 6.15 -2.40 -3.30
N TYR A 6 5.56 -2.98 -2.26
CA TYR A 6 5.05 -2.20 -1.14
C TYR A 6 6.21 -1.85 -0.21
N ASP A 7 6.50 -0.55 -0.09
CA ASP A 7 7.54 -0.02 0.78
C ASP A 7 7.00 0.14 2.20
N PHE A 8 7.57 -0.59 3.17
CA PHE A 8 7.11 -0.54 4.56
C PHE A 8 7.43 0.79 5.24
N VAL A 9 8.49 1.49 4.80
CA VAL A 9 8.95 2.75 5.38
C VAL A 9 8.09 3.90 4.86
N LYS A 10 7.87 3.96 3.55
CA LYS A 10 7.10 5.03 2.90
C LYS A 10 5.60 4.76 2.89
N GLN A 11 5.19 3.52 3.13
CA GLN A 11 3.81 3.05 3.04
C GLN A 11 3.18 3.28 1.66
N THR A 12 3.99 3.20 0.61
CA THR A 12 3.57 3.42 -0.78
C THR A 12 3.92 2.21 -1.67
N LEU A 13 3.22 2.09 -2.80
CA LEU A 13 3.62 1.19 -3.87
C LEU A 13 4.65 1.88 -4.77
N THR A 14 5.73 1.18 -5.06
CA THR A 14 6.79 1.63 -5.95
C THR A 14 7.07 0.57 -7.01
N LYS A 15 7.37 1.00 -8.24
CA LYS A 15 7.81 0.12 -9.31
C LYS A 15 9.34 0.09 -9.33
N MET A 16 9.91 -1.11 -9.21
CA MET A 16 11.35 -1.34 -9.19
C MET A 16 11.72 -2.43 -10.19
N ASP A 17 12.97 -2.49 -10.65
CA ASP A 17 13.44 -3.66 -11.40
C ASP A 17 13.39 -4.91 -10.52
N ALA A 18 13.11 -6.08 -11.12
CA ALA A 18 13.00 -7.34 -10.39
C ALA A 18 14.21 -7.63 -9.48
N VAL A 19 15.44 -7.36 -9.93
CA VAL A 19 16.66 -7.60 -9.12
C VAL A 19 16.71 -6.65 -7.93
N GLU A 20 16.31 -5.40 -8.13
CA GLU A 20 16.25 -4.40 -7.05
C GLU A 20 15.12 -4.72 -6.07
N ALA A 21 13.96 -5.14 -6.56
CA ALA A 21 12.82 -5.54 -5.75
C ALA A 21 13.16 -6.71 -4.81
N HIS A 22 13.86 -7.73 -5.31
CA HIS A 22 14.33 -8.84 -4.48
C HIS A 22 15.32 -8.37 -3.41
N LYS A 23 16.31 -7.55 -3.77
CA LYS A 23 17.24 -6.96 -2.78
C LYS A 23 16.53 -6.11 -1.74
N TYR A 24 15.50 -5.35 -2.14
CA TYR A 24 14.71 -4.51 -1.26
C TYR A 24 13.88 -5.33 -0.27
N GLN A 25 13.34 -6.45 -0.73
CA GLN A 25 12.63 -7.43 0.08
C GLN A 25 13.57 -8.17 1.05
N ASP A 26 14.73 -8.63 0.58
CA ASP A 26 15.73 -9.31 1.41
C ASP A 26 16.28 -8.39 2.51
N ALA A 27 16.36 -7.08 2.23
CA ALA A 27 16.70 -6.07 3.22
C ALA A 27 15.55 -5.75 4.21
N GLY A 28 14.39 -6.40 4.10
CA GLY A 28 13.23 -6.18 4.96
C GLY A 28 12.54 -4.82 4.77
N LYS A 29 12.85 -4.09 3.70
CA LYS A 29 12.35 -2.71 3.47
C LYS A 29 10.99 -2.68 2.77
N GLY A 30 10.62 -3.77 2.12
CA GLY A 30 9.35 -3.89 1.42
C GLY A 30 9.02 -5.33 1.06
N ARG A 31 7.91 -5.52 0.35
CA ARG A 31 7.47 -6.83 -0.15
C ARG A 31 6.96 -6.70 -1.57
N VAL A 32 7.34 -7.65 -2.42
CA VAL A 32 6.81 -7.76 -3.78
C VAL A 32 5.30 -8.06 -3.73
N VAL A 33 4.54 -7.35 -4.54
CA VAL A 33 3.08 -7.50 -4.68
C VAL A 33 2.75 -7.76 -6.13
N GLU A 34 1.94 -8.78 -6.39
CA GLU A 34 1.40 -9.03 -7.71
C GLU A 34 0.12 -8.22 -7.93
N LEU A 35 0.19 -7.22 -8.82
CA LEU A 35 -0.94 -6.37 -9.20
C LEU A 35 -1.20 -6.48 -10.72
N THR A 36 -1.27 -7.71 -11.22
CA THR A 36 -1.35 -8.03 -12.66
C THR A 36 -2.52 -7.34 -13.36
N GLN A 37 -3.67 -7.23 -12.70
CA GLN A 37 -4.84 -6.54 -13.25
C GLN A 37 -4.63 -5.01 -13.34
N MET A 38 -3.98 -4.40 -12.35
CA MET A 38 -3.61 -2.98 -12.40
C MET A 38 -2.61 -2.73 -13.54
N ASP A 39 -1.56 -3.54 -13.64
CA ASP A 39 -0.55 -3.42 -14.69
C ASP A 39 -1.17 -3.61 -16.09
N ALA A 40 -2.15 -4.51 -16.23
CA ALA A 40 -2.90 -4.68 -17.48
C ALA A 40 -3.73 -3.44 -17.84
N LEU A 41 -4.37 -2.78 -16.87
CA LEU A 41 -5.13 -1.54 -17.09
C LEU A 41 -4.21 -0.37 -17.46
N GLU A 42 -3.05 -0.24 -16.80
CA GLU A 42 -2.02 0.76 -17.17
C GLU A 42 -1.53 0.54 -18.61
N ASN A 43 -1.20 -0.70 -18.99
CA ASN A 43 -0.77 -1.04 -20.34
C ASN A 43 -1.84 -0.72 -21.40
N ARG A 44 -3.12 -0.83 -21.05
CA ARG A 44 -4.22 -0.43 -21.94
C ARG A 44 -4.27 1.08 -22.14
N VAL A 45 -4.07 1.88 -21.08
CA VAL A 45 -3.93 3.35 -21.21
C VAL A 45 -2.73 3.70 -22.09
N ASP A 46 -1.57 3.08 -21.86
CA ASP A 46 -0.37 3.32 -22.66
C ASP A 46 -0.60 3.01 -24.14
N SER A 47 -1.28 1.90 -24.43
CA SER A 47 -1.65 1.49 -25.78
C SER A 47 -2.63 2.46 -26.45
N ALA A 48 -3.65 2.93 -25.72
CA ALA A 48 -4.61 3.92 -26.22
C ALA A 48 -3.91 5.26 -26.53
N VAL A 49 -3.02 5.72 -25.65
CA VAL A 49 -2.20 6.92 -25.86
C VAL A 49 -1.28 6.77 -27.07
N ALA A 50 -0.65 5.61 -27.26
CA ALA A 50 0.20 5.34 -28.43
C ALA A 50 -0.61 5.35 -29.73
N LYS A 51 -1.81 4.72 -29.73
CA LYS A 51 -2.74 4.73 -30.86
C LYS A 51 -3.19 6.15 -31.22
N TYR A 52 -3.51 6.96 -30.22
CA TYR A 52 -3.86 8.37 -30.41
C TYR A 52 -2.73 9.16 -31.08
N ARG A 53 -1.50 9.06 -30.56
CA ARG A 53 -0.34 9.75 -31.14
C ARG A 53 -0.13 9.36 -32.59
N LYS A 54 -0.25 8.07 -32.91
CA LYS A 54 -0.15 7.56 -34.27
C LYS A 54 -1.24 8.16 -35.17
N ARG A 55 -2.49 8.18 -34.72
CA ARG A 55 -3.61 8.77 -35.47
C ARG A 55 -3.43 10.27 -35.71
N CYS A 56 -2.93 11.02 -34.73
CA CYS A 56 -2.62 12.44 -34.92
C CYS A 56 -1.53 12.66 -35.96
N GLU A 57 -0.47 11.84 -35.95
CA GLU A 57 0.61 11.94 -36.94
C GLU A 57 0.11 11.58 -38.34
N GLU A 58 -0.74 10.56 -38.46
CA GLU A 58 -1.39 10.18 -39.72
C GLU A 58 -2.28 11.32 -40.25
N ILE A 59 -3.12 11.95 -39.42
CA ILE A 59 -3.96 13.09 -39.84
C ILE A 59 -3.09 14.25 -40.35
N LYS A 60 -1.96 14.50 -39.69
CA LYS A 60 -1.06 15.62 -40.01
C LYS A 60 -0.26 15.41 -41.29
N THR A 61 0.21 14.17 -41.53
CA THR A 61 1.14 13.84 -42.61
C THR A 61 0.49 13.17 -43.81
N SER A 62 -0.77 12.75 -43.70
CA SER A 62 -1.47 12.06 -44.77
C SER A 62 -1.79 12.99 -45.94
N ASP A 63 -1.53 12.47 -47.14
CA ASP A 63 -1.89 13.13 -48.40
C ASP A 63 -3.37 13.00 -48.77
N HIS A 64 -4.17 12.34 -47.94
CA HIS A 64 -5.57 12.08 -48.25
C HIS A 64 -6.37 13.39 -48.39
N PRO A 65 -7.14 13.57 -49.48
CA PRO A 65 -7.87 14.83 -49.74
C PRO A 65 -8.78 15.27 -48.59
N GLN A 66 -9.36 14.32 -47.86
CA GLN A 66 -10.22 14.57 -46.70
C GLN A 66 -9.56 15.38 -45.57
N TYR A 67 -8.22 15.34 -45.45
CA TYR A 67 -7.47 16.08 -44.44
C TYR A 67 -6.92 17.42 -44.94
N LYS A 68 -7.03 17.71 -46.24
CA LYS A 68 -6.53 18.94 -46.87
C LYS A 68 -7.57 20.07 -46.92
N VAL A 69 -8.79 19.79 -46.49
CA VAL A 69 -9.87 20.79 -46.34
C VAL A 69 -9.58 21.66 -45.11
N GLU A 70 -9.84 22.96 -45.22
CA GLU A 70 -9.69 23.90 -44.11
C GLU A 70 -10.46 23.43 -42.87
N GLY A 71 -9.77 23.37 -41.72
CA GLY A 71 -10.35 22.91 -40.44
C GLY A 71 -10.55 21.39 -40.30
N ALA A 72 -10.37 20.58 -41.35
CA ALA A 72 -10.58 19.13 -41.27
C ALA A 72 -9.58 18.44 -40.32
N GLN A 73 -8.30 18.83 -40.34
CA GLN A 73 -7.29 18.27 -39.43
C GLN A 73 -7.65 18.51 -37.96
N GLU A 74 -8.17 19.70 -37.64
CA GLU A 74 -8.62 20.01 -36.28
C GLU A 74 -9.84 19.18 -35.88
N PHE A 75 -10.81 19.02 -36.78
CA PHE A 75 -11.99 18.20 -36.55
C PHE A 75 -11.62 16.74 -36.24
N PHE A 76 -10.82 16.10 -37.10
CA PHE A 76 -10.42 14.70 -36.90
C PHE A 76 -9.48 14.52 -35.69
N THR A 77 -8.67 15.53 -35.36
CA THR A 77 -7.85 15.50 -34.14
C THR A 77 -8.72 15.59 -32.88
N LYS A 78 -9.77 16.41 -32.89
CA LYS A 78 -10.75 16.50 -31.79
C LYS A 78 -11.56 15.21 -31.65
N GLU A 79 -11.95 14.59 -32.75
CA GLU A 79 -12.61 13.27 -32.73
C GLU A 79 -11.71 12.20 -32.10
N ALA A 80 -10.45 12.12 -32.55
CA ALA A 80 -9.46 11.20 -31.98
C ALA A 80 -9.22 11.48 -30.48
N GLN A 81 -9.26 12.75 -30.06
CA GLN A 81 -9.14 13.14 -28.66
C GLN A 81 -10.36 12.67 -27.85
N ALA A 82 -11.58 12.85 -28.35
CA ALA A 82 -12.80 12.42 -27.67
C ALA A 82 -12.85 10.89 -27.53
N GLU A 83 -12.41 10.16 -28.55
CA GLU A 83 -12.26 8.70 -28.47
C GLU A 83 -11.28 8.28 -27.38
N LEU A 84 -10.09 8.91 -27.31
CA LEU A 84 -9.09 8.62 -26.27
C LEU A 84 -9.63 8.94 -24.87
N GLU A 85 -10.29 10.09 -24.71
CA GLU A 85 -10.89 10.52 -23.45
C GLU A 85 -11.92 9.51 -22.93
N LYS A 86 -12.79 9.04 -23.82
CA LYS A 86 -13.77 8.01 -23.50
C LYS A 86 -13.11 6.69 -23.13
N GLU A 87 -12.14 6.23 -23.92
CA GLU A 87 -11.43 4.97 -23.65
C GLU A 87 -10.68 5.00 -22.32
N VAL A 88 -10.01 6.12 -22.01
CA VAL A 88 -9.32 6.30 -20.72
C VAL A 88 -10.31 6.37 -19.56
N ALA A 89 -11.47 7.03 -19.72
CA ALA A 89 -12.51 7.07 -18.69
C ALA A 89 -13.08 5.67 -18.40
N ASP A 90 -13.33 4.87 -19.43
CA ASP A 90 -13.80 3.48 -19.28
C ASP A 90 -12.76 2.60 -18.56
N ILE A 91 -11.47 2.77 -18.88
CA ILE A 91 -10.38 2.06 -18.19
C ILE A 91 -10.26 2.52 -16.73
N GLN A 92 -10.41 3.81 -16.46
CA GLN A 92 -10.36 4.37 -15.10
C GLN A 92 -11.53 3.86 -14.25
N ALA A 93 -12.74 3.74 -14.81
CA ALA A 93 -13.88 3.15 -14.11
C ALA A 93 -13.66 1.66 -13.77
N GLN A 94 -13.02 0.90 -14.67
CA GLN A 94 -12.61 -0.48 -14.40
C GLN A 94 -11.56 -0.56 -13.29
N TYR A 95 -10.61 0.38 -13.28
CA TYR A 95 -9.61 0.50 -12.21
C TYR A 95 -10.25 0.81 -10.86
N GLU A 96 -11.19 1.76 -10.81
CA GLU A 96 -11.91 2.10 -9.57
C GLU A 96 -12.68 0.91 -9.01
N THR A 97 -13.35 0.15 -9.88
CA THR A 97 -14.04 -1.09 -9.50
C THR A 97 -13.06 -2.12 -8.92
N PHE A 98 -11.92 -2.33 -9.58
CA PHE A 98 -10.86 -3.21 -9.11
C PHE A 98 -10.29 -2.76 -7.75
N ALA A 99 -9.94 -1.47 -7.62
CA ALA A 99 -9.36 -0.92 -6.41
C ALA A 99 -10.32 -0.99 -5.23
N ASN A 100 -11.61 -0.70 -5.44
CA ASN A 100 -12.64 -0.85 -4.41
C ASN A 100 -12.84 -2.33 -4.04
N GLY A 101 -12.91 -3.23 -5.02
CA GLY A 101 -12.99 -4.67 -4.77
C GLY A 101 -11.81 -5.19 -3.93
N MET A 102 -10.59 -4.71 -4.20
CA MET A 102 -9.42 -5.05 -3.37
C MET A 102 -9.53 -4.51 -1.94
N ARG A 103 -10.00 -3.27 -1.77
CA ARG A 103 -10.19 -2.67 -0.44
C ARG A 103 -11.24 -3.44 0.36
N ASP A 104 -12.37 -3.75 -0.25
CA ASP A 104 -13.47 -4.47 0.39
C ASP A 104 -13.04 -5.90 0.73
N ALA A 105 -12.36 -6.60 -0.17
CA ALA A 105 -11.82 -7.92 0.10
C ALA A 105 -10.81 -7.90 1.26
N ALA A 106 -9.90 -6.92 1.29
CA ALA A 106 -8.94 -6.78 2.38
C ALA A 106 -9.61 -6.42 3.72
N MET A 107 -10.61 -5.55 3.71
CA MET A 107 -11.39 -5.21 4.92
C MET A 107 -12.20 -6.40 5.42
N ASN A 108 -12.82 -7.16 4.51
CA ASN A 108 -13.55 -8.38 4.85
C ASN A 108 -12.61 -9.47 5.38
N ASP A 109 -11.41 -9.64 4.82
CA ASP A 109 -10.41 -10.57 5.36
C ASP A 109 -10.01 -10.18 6.79
N ILE A 110 -9.74 -8.90 7.04
CA ILE A 110 -9.44 -8.41 8.39
C ILE A 110 -10.62 -8.61 9.35
N ALA A 111 -11.84 -8.29 8.91
CA ALA A 111 -13.04 -8.39 9.74
C ALA A 111 -13.39 -9.84 10.08
N ASN A 112 -13.18 -10.76 9.13
CA ASN A 112 -13.50 -12.18 9.27
C ASN A 112 -12.32 -13.04 9.72
N ARG A 113 -11.11 -12.48 9.83
CA ARG A 113 -10.00 -13.11 10.57
C ARG A 113 -10.40 -13.23 12.04
N VAL A 114 -11.10 -14.31 12.34
CA VAL A 114 -11.23 -14.83 13.70
C VAL A 114 -9.80 -15.06 14.15
N ARG A 115 -9.36 -14.28 15.15
CA ARG A 115 -8.08 -14.49 15.83
C ARG A 115 -8.13 -15.84 16.54
N LEU A 116 -7.93 -16.92 15.79
CA LEU A 116 -7.80 -18.28 16.32
C LEU A 116 -6.42 -18.39 16.96
N ILE A 117 -6.30 -17.76 18.11
CA ILE A 117 -5.25 -18.09 19.06
C ILE A 117 -5.62 -19.47 19.59
N ASN A 118 -4.87 -20.49 19.19
CA ASN A 118 -5.05 -21.83 19.72
C ASN A 118 -4.81 -21.81 21.26
N ASP A 119 -5.43 -22.76 21.97
CA ASP A 119 -5.36 -22.77 23.43
C ASP A 119 -3.93 -22.97 23.96
N ILE A 120 -3.05 -23.61 23.17
CA ILE A 120 -1.64 -23.82 23.53
C ILE A 120 -0.89 -22.49 23.57
N ASP A 121 -1.01 -21.67 22.52
CA ASP A 121 -0.37 -20.36 22.44
C ASP A 121 -0.97 -19.37 23.44
N ARG A 122 -2.28 -19.46 23.72
CA ARG A 122 -2.92 -18.69 24.80
C ARG A 122 -2.34 -19.06 26.15
N LYS A 123 -2.22 -20.36 26.45
CA LYS A 123 -1.67 -20.85 27.71
C LYS A 123 -0.20 -20.46 27.87
N MET A 124 0.62 -20.69 26.84
CA MET A 124 2.03 -20.32 26.87
C MET A 124 2.23 -18.81 27.05
N ALA A 125 1.45 -17.98 26.36
CA ALA A 125 1.50 -16.53 26.54
C ALA A 125 1.09 -16.11 27.96
N SER A 126 0.03 -16.72 28.51
CA SER A 126 -0.40 -16.51 29.88
C SER A 126 0.68 -16.90 30.90
N ASP A 127 1.35 -18.04 30.70
CA ASP A 127 2.41 -18.53 31.58
C ASP A 127 3.63 -17.59 31.53
N ILE A 128 4.05 -17.19 30.33
CA ILE A 128 5.15 -16.24 30.11
C ILE A 128 4.86 -14.90 30.82
N ILE A 129 3.67 -14.33 30.62
CA ILE A 129 3.30 -13.05 31.24
C ILE A 129 3.16 -13.18 32.75
N SER A 130 2.59 -14.28 33.24
CA SER A 130 2.46 -14.52 34.68
C SER A 130 3.81 -14.63 35.38
N ASN A 131 4.78 -15.30 34.73
CA ASN A 131 6.16 -15.36 35.22
C ASN A 131 6.80 -13.98 35.23
N ALA A 132 6.67 -13.21 34.14
CA ALA A 132 7.22 -11.86 34.07
C ALA A 132 6.59 -10.91 35.10
N VAL A 133 5.27 -10.96 35.31
CA VAL A 133 4.57 -10.22 36.38
C VAL A 133 5.12 -10.60 37.75
N THR A 134 5.35 -11.88 38.00
CA THR A 134 5.90 -12.38 39.28
C THR A 134 7.32 -11.86 39.48
N SER A 135 8.19 -12.01 38.48
CA SER A 135 9.56 -11.48 38.49
C SER A 135 9.55 -9.98 38.79
N ILE A 136 8.77 -9.19 38.07
CA ILE A 136 8.64 -7.74 38.29
C ILE A 136 8.23 -7.47 39.75
N LYS A 137 7.15 -8.08 40.24
CA LYS A 137 6.62 -7.85 41.59
C LYS A 137 7.64 -8.16 42.70
N PHE A 138 8.44 -9.22 42.55
CA PHE A 138 9.38 -9.68 43.58
C PHE A 138 10.82 -9.17 43.40
N GLY A 139 11.06 -8.16 42.55
CA GLY A 139 12.35 -7.45 42.48
C GLY A 139 13.19 -7.77 41.24
N GLY A 140 12.66 -8.55 40.30
CA GLY A 140 13.14 -8.56 38.92
C GLY A 140 12.97 -7.17 38.33
N GLY A 141 14.07 -6.58 37.87
CA GLY A 141 14.06 -5.27 37.24
C GLY A 141 13.63 -5.35 35.77
N THR A 142 14.22 -4.46 34.99
CA THR A 142 14.01 -4.29 33.55
C THR A 142 14.38 -5.53 32.70
N SER A 143 15.25 -6.39 33.21
CA SER A 143 15.86 -7.52 32.48
C SER A 143 14.85 -8.54 31.93
N GLU A 144 13.72 -8.73 32.62
CA GLU A 144 12.70 -9.71 32.20
C GLU A 144 11.93 -9.22 30.97
N ILE A 145 11.61 -7.92 30.92
CA ILE A 145 10.94 -7.33 29.77
C ILE A 145 11.89 -7.28 28.57
N ASP A 146 13.17 -6.98 28.80
CA ASP A 146 14.19 -7.01 27.75
C ASP A 146 14.35 -8.41 27.15
N SER A 147 14.40 -9.44 28.00
CA SER A 147 14.43 -10.84 27.54
C SER A 147 13.20 -11.22 26.72
N LEU A 148 12.01 -10.73 27.10
CA LEU A 148 10.80 -10.92 26.30
C LEU A 148 10.90 -10.25 24.93
N ILE A 149 11.39 -9.00 24.88
CA ILE A 149 11.60 -8.26 23.63
C ILE A 149 12.53 -9.04 22.69
N GLU A 150 13.62 -9.60 23.21
CA GLU A 150 14.57 -10.42 22.43
C GLU A 150 13.95 -11.72 21.91
N LEU A 151 12.99 -12.29 22.63
CA LEU A 151 12.31 -13.53 22.22
C LEU A 151 11.20 -13.29 21.19
N VAL A 152 10.60 -12.09 21.14
CA VAL A 152 9.48 -11.79 20.21
C VAL A 152 9.79 -12.14 18.76
N PRO A 153 10.97 -11.83 18.17
CA PRO A 153 11.28 -12.19 16.79
C PRO A 153 11.16 -13.70 16.51
N HIS A 154 11.48 -14.55 17.48
CA HIS A 154 11.54 -16.01 17.35
C HIS A 154 10.21 -16.73 17.61
N MET A 155 9.19 -16.01 18.06
CA MET A 155 7.86 -16.58 18.30
C MET A 155 7.08 -16.75 16.99
N ASN A 156 6.12 -17.67 16.98
CA ASN A 156 5.12 -17.73 15.90
C ASN A 156 4.09 -16.58 16.04
N GLU A 157 3.33 -16.29 14.97
CA GLU A 157 2.35 -15.19 14.97
C GLU A 157 1.23 -15.38 16.02
N GLY A 158 0.72 -16.62 16.17
CA GLY A 158 -0.33 -16.94 17.14
C GLY A 158 0.06 -16.60 18.59
N ARG A 159 1.31 -16.90 18.96
CA ARG A 159 1.88 -16.62 20.28
C ARG A 159 2.13 -15.15 20.51
N LYS A 160 2.62 -14.44 19.49
CA LYS A 160 2.79 -12.98 19.56
C LYS A 160 1.45 -12.28 19.74
N LEU A 161 0.40 -12.72 19.02
CA LEU A 161 -0.98 -12.22 19.19
C LEU A 161 -1.53 -12.52 20.59
N ALA A 162 -1.29 -13.73 21.10
CA ALA A 162 -1.69 -14.14 22.45
C ALA A 162 -0.99 -13.27 23.51
N LEU A 163 0.32 -13.05 23.38
CA LEU A 163 1.07 -12.16 24.27
C LEU A 163 0.54 -10.74 24.22
N LEU A 164 0.21 -10.21 23.03
CA LEU A 164 -0.33 -8.86 22.88
C LEU A 164 -1.64 -8.67 23.68
N GLN A 165 -2.48 -9.69 23.81
CA GLN A 165 -3.70 -9.65 24.63
C GLN A 165 -3.41 -9.59 26.13
N GLU A 166 -2.27 -10.11 26.54
CA GLU A 166 -1.89 -10.31 27.95
C GLU A 166 -0.94 -9.22 28.49
N VAL A 167 -0.26 -8.47 27.60
CA VAL A 167 0.69 -7.39 27.95
C VAL A 167 0.10 -6.35 28.92
N GLY A 168 -1.22 -6.11 28.88
CA GLY A 168 -1.89 -5.20 29.83
C GLY A 168 -1.65 -5.58 31.30
N LYS A 169 -1.47 -6.87 31.61
CA LYS A 169 -1.18 -7.35 32.97
C LYS A 169 0.20 -6.90 33.47
N LEU A 170 1.16 -6.67 32.58
CA LEU A 170 2.47 -6.12 32.95
C LEU A 170 2.34 -4.65 33.39
N THR A 171 1.53 -3.87 32.69
CA THR A 171 1.27 -2.46 33.04
C THR A 171 0.67 -2.32 34.43
N GLU A 172 -0.26 -3.20 34.80
CA GLU A 172 -0.83 -3.25 36.15
C GLU A 172 0.20 -3.69 37.20
N ALA A 173 1.13 -4.57 36.85
CA ALA A 173 2.15 -5.08 37.78
C ALA A 173 3.23 -4.04 38.14
N VAL A 174 3.43 -3.02 37.31
CA VAL A 174 4.46 -1.99 37.52
C VAL A 174 3.94 -0.73 38.22
N LYS A 175 2.62 -0.59 38.34
CA LYS A 175 1.96 0.59 38.90
C LYS A 175 2.31 0.79 40.37
N GLY A 176 2.71 2.01 40.73
CA GLY A 176 3.04 2.38 42.10
C GLY A 176 4.44 1.96 42.57
N ARG A 177 5.28 1.44 41.65
CA ARG A 177 6.68 1.14 41.95
C ARG A 177 7.58 2.35 41.75
N HIS A 178 8.71 2.36 42.44
CA HIS A 178 9.73 3.42 42.33
C HIS A 178 10.36 3.51 40.92
N ASP A 179 10.39 2.40 40.18
CA ASP A 179 10.94 2.24 38.83
C ASP A 179 9.86 2.25 37.72
N GLU A 180 8.61 2.60 38.04
CA GLU A 180 7.44 2.51 37.15
C GLU A 180 7.69 3.14 35.77
N LYS A 181 8.33 4.31 35.72
CA LYS A 181 8.58 5.04 34.46
C LYS A 181 9.51 4.27 33.52
N ALA A 182 10.56 3.64 34.06
CA ALA A 182 11.51 2.86 33.27
C ALA A 182 10.83 1.60 32.72
N LEU A 183 10.13 0.86 33.60
CA LEU A 183 9.43 -0.36 33.21
C LEU A 183 8.29 -0.09 32.21
N THR A 184 7.54 1.00 32.38
CA THR A 184 6.49 1.40 31.42
C THR A 184 7.07 1.68 30.03
N ASN A 185 8.24 2.30 29.94
CA ASN A 185 8.89 2.54 28.65
C ASN A 185 9.31 1.24 27.97
N GLN A 186 9.77 0.24 28.73
CA GLN A 186 10.09 -1.07 28.18
C GLN A 186 8.86 -1.86 27.77
N ILE A 187 7.78 -1.82 28.56
CA ILE A 187 6.48 -2.40 28.17
C ILE A 187 5.99 -1.79 26.85
N ARG A 188 6.18 -0.48 26.64
CA ARG A 188 5.91 0.16 25.34
C ARG A 188 6.82 -0.39 24.23
N GLY A 189 8.09 -0.67 24.52
CA GLY A 189 9.01 -1.34 23.61
C GLY A 189 8.52 -2.73 23.21
N LEU A 190 8.13 -3.56 24.18
CA LEU A 190 7.54 -4.87 23.97
C LEU A 190 6.24 -4.79 23.16
N TYR A 191 5.36 -3.83 23.47
CA TYR A 191 4.14 -3.60 22.71
C TYR A 191 4.46 -3.30 21.24
N ARG A 192 5.46 -2.46 20.96
CA ARG A 192 5.90 -2.18 19.58
C ARG A 192 6.42 -3.44 18.88
N ALA A 193 7.27 -4.22 19.54
CA ALA A 193 7.80 -5.47 18.98
C ALA A 193 6.70 -6.51 18.67
N LEU A 194 5.69 -6.63 19.53
CA LEU A 194 4.54 -7.52 19.31
C LEU A 194 3.57 -6.99 18.25
N ASN A 195 3.49 -5.66 18.08
CA ASN A 195 2.62 -5.03 17.10
C ASN A 195 3.10 -5.22 15.65
N ASP A 196 4.33 -5.68 15.42
CA ASP A 196 4.81 -6.06 14.09
C ASP A 196 4.00 -7.21 13.47
N VAL A 197 3.36 -8.07 14.27
CA VAL A 197 2.47 -9.12 13.74
C VAL A 197 1.23 -8.56 13.07
N ARG A 198 0.71 -7.46 13.62
CA ARG A 198 -0.39 -6.75 12.98
C ARG A 198 0.02 -6.21 11.61
N SER A 199 1.29 -5.86 11.40
CA SER A 199 1.74 -5.32 10.10
C SER A 199 1.59 -6.33 8.95
N GLY A 200 1.77 -7.63 9.22
CA GLY A 200 1.54 -8.71 8.27
C GLY A 200 0.05 -8.98 8.00
N GLU A 201 -0.79 -8.91 9.04
CA GLU A 201 -2.25 -9.07 8.91
C GLU A 201 -2.90 -7.92 8.13
N TYR A 202 -2.45 -6.70 8.40
CA TYR A 202 -2.90 -5.50 7.71
C TYR A 202 -2.26 -5.33 6.32
N PHE A 203 -1.37 -6.23 5.90
CA PHE A 203 -0.62 -6.08 4.64
C PHE A 203 -1.52 -5.89 3.43
N ALA A 204 -2.54 -6.74 3.26
CA ALA A 204 -3.47 -6.64 2.13
C ALA A 204 -4.22 -5.29 2.13
N MET A 205 -4.64 -4.82 3.31
CA MET A 205 -5.29 -3.51 3.47
C MET A 205 -4.32 -2.37 3.19
N ASN A 206 -3.08 -2.48 3.66
CA ASN A 206 -2.05 -1.47 3.47
C ASN A 206 -1.67 -1.34 1.99
N VAL A 207 -1.56 -2.46 1.27
CA VAL A 207 -1.42 -2.49 -0.19
C VAL A 207 -2.63 -1.84 -0.87
N ALA A 208 -3.86 -2.22 -0.49
CA ALA A 208 -5.08 -1.68 -1.08
C ALA A 208 -5.25 -0.15 -0.83
N LYS A 209 -4.75 0.34 0.29
CA LYS A 209 -4.68 1.79 0.61
C LYS A 209 -3.58 2.51 -0.18
N ALA A 210 -2.49 1.82 -0.49
CA ALA A 210 -1.36 2.37 -1.23
C ALA A 210 -1.54 2.30 -2.75
N LEU A 211 -2.63 1.71 -3.24
CA LEU A 211 -3.01 1.76 -4.66
C LEU A 211 -3.08 3.23 -5.14
N PRO A 212 -2.54 3.54 -6.34
CA PRO A 212 -2.58 4.89 -6.87
C PRO A 212 -4.02 5.38 -7.09
N THR A 213 -4.23 6.68 -7.18
CA THR A 213 -5.57 7.25 -7.44
C THR A 213 -6.11 6.86 -8.83
N GLY A 214 -5.22 6.55 -9.78
CA GLY A 214 -5.60 6.15 -11.13
C GLY A 214 -4.42 5.57 -11.92
N VAL A 215 -4.75 4.92 -13.03
CA VAL A 215 -3.81 4.27 -13.96
C VAL A 215 -3.53 5.12 -15.21
N ASP A 216 -4.07 6.32 -15.25
CA ASP A 216 -4.07 7.27 -16.37
C ASP A 216 -2.74 8.05 -16.54
N GLY A 217 -1.63 7.56 -15.99
CA GLY A 217 -0.38 8.31 -15.89
C GLY A 217 0.17 8.77 -17.26
N ALA A 218 0.16 7.92 -18.28
CA ALA A 218 0.57 8.30 -19.63
C ALA A 218 -0.39 9.28 -20.30
N TYR A 219 -1.69 9.14 -20.04
CA TYR A 219 -2.69 10.09 -20.53
C TYR A 219 -2.50 11.48 -19.93
N ARG A 220 -2.27 11.58 -18.61
CA ARG A 220 -1.92 12.86 -17.95
C ARG A 220 -0.68 13.50 -18.55
N ARG A 221 0.38 12.72 -18.80
CA ARG A 221 1.59 13.22 -19.48
C ARG A 221 1.30 13.69 -20.90
N LEU A 222 0.47 12.97 -21.66
CA LEU A 222 0.05 13.36 -23.00
C LEU A 222 -0.65 14.73 -22.99
N ARG A 223 -1.61 14.93 -22.08
CA ARG A 223 -2.35 16.21 -21.97
C ARG A 223 -1.45 17.42 -21.71
N ILE A 224 -0.34 17.22 -21.01
CA ILE A 224 0.64 18.28 -20.73
C ILE A 224 1.55 18.53 -21.95
N THR A 225 1.96 17.47 -22.64
CA THR A 225 3.06 17.53 -23.61
C THR A 225 2.60 17.66 -25.07
N HIS A 226 1.41 17.16 -25.40
CA HIS A 226 0.96 17.08 -26.78
C HIS A 226 0.25 18.37 -27.24
N PRO A 227 0.62 18.95 -28.40
CA PRO A 227 0.08 20.23 -28.85
C PRO A 227 -1.45 20.29 -29.02
N SER A 228 -2.09 19.16 -29.31
CA SER A 228 -3.56 19.09 -29.40
C SER A 228 -4.28 19.44 -28.10
N TYR A 229 -3.61 19.31 -26.94
CA TYR A 229 -4.17 19.61 -25.62
C TYR A 229 -3.76 20.98 -25.06
N LYS A 230 -2.97 21.77 -25.81
CA LYS A 230 -2.36 23.03 -25.35
C LYS A 230 -3.38 24.15 -25.02
N PHE A 231 -4.66 23.95 -25.31
CA PHE A 231 -5.76 24.90 -25.05
C PHE A 231 -6.55 24.64 -23.75
N TYR A 232 -6.21 23.65 -22.93
CA TYR A 232 -6.81 23.52 -21.60
C TYR A 232 -6.03 24.37 -20.60
N PRO A 233 -6.63 25.42 -19.99
CA PRO A 233 -5.99 26.12 -18.89
C PRO A 233 -5.75 25.11 -17.76
N ASN A 234 -4.47 24.88 -17.44
CA ASN A 234 -4.05 24.07 -16.31
C ASN A 234 -4.52 24.72 -15.00
N ASN A 235 -5.74 24.41 -14.55
CA ASN A 235 -6.10 24.54 -13.14
C ASN A 235 -5.50 23.35 -12.38
N MET A 236 -4.16 23.29 -12.33
CA MET A 236 -3.41 22.35 -11.48
C MET A 236 -3.22 22.86 -10.05
N TYR A 237 -3.74 24.05 -9.72
CA TYR A 237 -3.84 24.52 -8.35
C TYR A 237 -5.22 24.19 -7.79
N ASN A 238 -5.38 22.96 -7.31
CA ASN A 238 -6.32 22.69 -6.23
C ASN A 238 -5.73 23.38 -4.98
N LYS A 239 -6.02 24.67 -4.80
CA LYS A 239 -5.82 25.33 -3.51
C LYS A 239 -6.66 24.56 -2.50
N GLY A 240 -6.01 24.16 -1.41
CA GLY A 240 -6.69 23.57 -0.27
C GLY A 240 -7.92 24.38 0.08
N SER A 241 -9.06 23.70 0.09
CA SER A 241 -10.29 24.19 0.70
C SER A 241 -10.47 23.38 1.97
N ILE A 242 -10.48 24.14 3.06
CA ILE A 242 -10.61 23.82 4.48
C ILE A 242 -11.80 22.89 4.74
#